data_AF-A0A2C3NKI2-F1
#
_entry.id   AF-A0A2C3NKI2-F1
#
_cell.length_a   1.000
_cell.length_b   1.000
_cell.length_c   1.000
_cell.angle_alpha   90.00
_cell.angle_beta   90.00
_cell.angle_gamma   90.00
#
_symmetry.space_group_name_H-M   'P 1'
#
loop_
_entity.id
_entity.type
_entity.pdbx_description
1 polymer ?
#
loop_
_entity_poly.entity_id
_entity_poly.type
_entity_poly.pdbx_seq_one_letter_code
_entity_poly.pdbx_strand_id
1 'polypeptide(L)'
;QKRFTKIKKRKRYEWLKDINAQVPKQASKDFDKARKHSFKKYKNGYHTSYKSKKDLIQGFYANYERLIIGKKVVHIQSIGEVKTSQQLPRNKKPSNPRVTFDGRHWWISVGFQEDFEFQELTNESIGVDVGLKELFVASNGMKERNINKDAKVKKLLKRKKSAQRDMSRRFKKGMKIQSAGYEKAKAEHLRLSRKITNIRNNHIHQATAKLVKTKPMRIVVEDLSISNLLKNKKLSKAFSFQKLHFFFQCLSYKCEKYGIAYVKADKWFASSKICSCCGVKYDHSVQPEGQWSLKIREWRCASCNSHHDRDANASINLSRWVK
;
A
#
# COMPACT_ATOMS: atom_id res chain seq x y z
N GLN A 1 31.75 6.96 -7.75
CA GLN A 1 32.28 5.88 -8.61
C GLN A 1 33.78 5.61 -8.36
N LYS A 2 34.66 6.62 -8.35
CA LYS A 2 36.12 6.46 -8.10
C LYS A 2 36.51 5.71 -6.81
N ARG A 3 35.77 5.87 -5.70
CA ARG A 3 36.02 5.12 -4.44
C ARG A 3 35.72 3.62 -4.54
N PHE A 4 34.77 3.20 -5.39
CA PHE A 4 34.38 1.79 -5.51
C PHE A 4 35.48 0.96 -6.19
N THR A 5 36.13 1.52 -7.21
CA THR A 5 37.27 0.88 -7.89
C THR A 5 38.45 0.64 -6.93
N LYS A 6 38.69 1.56 -5.99
CA LYS A 6 39.73 1.40 -4.95
C LYS A 6 39.37 0.30 -3.94
N ILE A 7 38.09 0.13 -3.61
CA ILE A 7 37.61 -0.91 -2.68
C ILE A 7 37.83 -2.32 -3.25
N LYS A 8 37.59 -2.53 -4.55
CA LYS A 8 37.80 -3.83 -5.23
C LYS A 8 39.25 -4.34 -5.20
N LYS A 9 40.23 -3.45 -5.02
CA LYS A 9 41.66 -3.82 -4.96
C LYS A 9 42.07 -4.37 -3.58
N ARG A 10 41.22 -4.29 -2.56
CA ARG A 10 41.53 -4.81 -1.23
C ARG A 10 41.17 -6.28 -1.14
N LYS A 11 42.08 -7.12 -0.64
CA LYS A 11 41.91 -8.59 -0.51
C LYS A 11 40.58 -8.99 0.15
N ARG A 12 40.15 -8.29 1.21
CA ARG A 12 38.88 -8.55 1.91
C ARG A 12 37.60 -8.35 1.05
N TYR A 13 37.71 -7.71 -0.11
CA TYR A 13 36.59 -7.41 -1.01
C TYR A 13 36.79 -8.01 -2.41
N GLU A 14 37.66 -9.00 -2.54
CA GLU A 14 37.95 -9.66 -3.81
C GLU A 14 36.71 -10.28 -4.46
N TRP A 15 35.79 -10.82 -3.64
CA TRP A 15 34.50 -11.34 -4.08
C TRP A 15 33.62 -10.34 -4.87
N LEU A 16 33.91 -9.03 -4.81
CA LEU A 16 33.25 -8.02 -5.65
C LEU A 16 33.65 -8.13 -7.14
N LYS A 17 34.64 -8.94 -7.48
CA LYS A 17 35.01 -9.30 -8.85
C LYS A 17 34.04 -10.33 -9.44
N ASP A 18 33.47 -11.19 -8.61
CA ASP A 18 32.57 -12.29 -9.00
C ASP A 18 31.14 -11.82 -9.35
N ILE A 19 30.82 -10.58 -8.96
CA ILE A 19 29.54 -9.94 -9.24
C ILE A 19 29.67 -8.78 -10.22
N ASN A 20 28.65 -8.60 -11.05
CA ASN A 20 28.59 -7.49 -11.99
C ASN A 20 28.67 -6.14 -11.27
N ALA A 21 29.48 -5.21 -11.80
CA ALA A 21 29.68 -3.87 -11.25
C ALA A 21 28.38 -3.04 -11.12
N GLN A 22 27.33 -3.34 -11.90
CA GLN A 22 26.03 -2.67 -11.80
C GLN A 22 25.30 -3.00 -10.50
N VAL A 23 25.48 -4.21 -9.95
CA VAL A 23 24.80 -4.64 -8.71
C VAL A 23 25.17 -3.76 -7.51
N PRO A 24 26.45 -3.61 -7.15
CA PRO A 24 26.83 -2.73 -6.03
C PRO A 24 26.63 -1.25 -6.35
N LYS A 25 26.69 -0.84 -7.62
CA LYS A 25 26.35 0.53 -8.04
C LYS A 25 24.87 0.82 -7.75
N GLN A 26 23.98 -0.11 -8.07
CA GLN A 26 22.55 0.02 -7.76
C GLN A 26 22.30 -0.02 -6.25
N ALA A 27 22.99 -0.88 -5.49
CA ALA A 27 22.90 -0.88 -4.04
C ALA A 27 23.29 0.49 -3.43
N SER A 28 24.30 1.16 -3.99
CA SER A 28 24.70 2.50 -3.56
C SER A 28 23.63 3.55 -3.88
N LYS A 29 22.98 3.47 -5.05
CA LYS A 29 21.84 4.33 -5.42
C LYS A 29 20.64 4.10 -4.50
N ASP A 30 20.33 2.84 -4.20
CA ASP A 30 19.23 2.48 -3.31
C ASP A 30 19.48 3.03 -1.89
N PHE A 31 20.72 2.98 -1.40
CA PHE A 31 21.12 3.59 -0.12
C PHE A 31 20.99 5.12 -0.14
N ASP A 32 21.51 5.79 -1.17
CA ASP A 32 21.39 7.25 -1.31
C ASP A 32 19.92 7.71 -1.33
N LYS A 33 19.08 7.01 -2.10
CA LYS A 33 17.63 7.27 -2.14
C LYS A 33 16.98 7.09 -0.77
N ALA A 34 17.29 5.99 -0.07
CA ALA A 34 16.78 5.74 1.27
C ALA A 34 17.22 6.83 2.26
N ARG A 35 18.49 7.25 2.19
CA ARG A 35 19.06 8.28 3.05
C ARG A 35 18.42 9.65 2.80
N LYS A 36 18.25 10.06 1.53
CA LYS A 36 17.55 11.29 1.15
C LYS A 36 16.10 11.30 1.66
N HIS A 37 15.37 10.21 1.46
CA HIS A 37 14.02 10.06 1.99
C HIS A 37 13.98 10.13 3.52
N SER A 38 14.96 9.50 4.17
CA SER A 38 15.07 9.56 5.62
C SER A 38 15.32 10.98 6.10
N PHE A 39 16.23 11.75 5.49
CA PHE A 39 16.48 13.14 5.88
C PHE A 39 15.26 14.04 5.64
N LYS A 40 14.57 13.86 4.51
CA LYS A 40 13.35 14.61 4.19
C LYS A 40 12.26 14.41 5.24
N LYS A 41 12.14 13.20 5.78
CA LYS A 41 11.10 12.85 6.76
C LYS A 41 11.55 13.00 8.22
N TYR A 42 12.82 12.73 8.49
CA TYR A 42 13.45 12.68 9.80
C TYR A 42 14.75 13.48 9.70
N LYS A 43 14.77 14.71 10.20
CA LYS A 43 15.84 15.71 9.98
C LYS A 43 17.29 15.21 10.20
N ASN A 44 17.49 14.16 10.98
CA ASN A 44 18.78 13.53 11.30
C ASN A 44 19.09 12.23 10.51
N GLY A 45 18.22 11.78 9.62
CA GLY A 45 18.46 10.64 8.73
C GLY A 45 18.52 9.26 9.42
N TYR A 46 18.20 9.16 10.71
CA TYR A 46 18.37 7.94 11.52
C TYR A 46 17.59 6.72 11.02
N HIS A 47 16.54 6.94 10.23
CA HIS A 47 15.67 5.90 9.69
C HIS A 47 16.27 5.23 8.42
N THR A 48 17.59 5.05 8.39
CA THR A 48 18.31 4.31 7.36
C THR A 48 19.21 3.29 8.03
N SER A 49 18.90 2.00 7.90
CA SER A 49 19.71 0.90 8.46
C SER A 49 20.27 0.01 7.36
N TYR A 50 21.41 -0.62 7.64
CA TYR A 50 21.98 -1.65 6.77
C TYR A 50 21.19 -2.95 6.91
N LYS A 51 21.01 -3.65 5.79
CA LYS A 51 20.42 -4.99 5.80
C LYS A 51 21.33 -5.97 6.54
N SER A 52 20.71 -6.84 7.33
CA SER A 52 21.38 -7.95 8.02
C SER A 52 21.01 -9.27 7.37
N LYS A 53 21.94 -10.24 7.40
CA LYS A 53 21.62 -11.64 7.04
C LYS A 53 20.55 -12.26 7.95
N LYS A 54 20.29 -11.64 9.11
CA LYS A 54 19.25 -12.03 10.07
C LYS A 54 17.87 -11.40 9.77
N ASP A 55 17.79 -10.48 8.81
CA ASP A 55 16.52 -9.85 8.47
C ASP A 55 15.57 -10.89 7.88
N LEU A 56 14.30 -10.81 8.32
CA LEU A 56 13.24 -11.68 7.83
C LEU A 56 13.02 -11.52 6.32
N ILE A 57 13.10 -10.27 5.85
CA ILE A 57 12.94 -9.93 4.44
C ILE A 57 14.32 -9.63 3.87
N GLN A 58 14.74 -10.45 2.92
CA GLN A 58 15.99 -10.26 2.20
C GLN A 58 15.69 -9.88 0.76
N GLY A 59 16.65 -9.26 0.10
CA GLY A 59 16.49 -8.99 -1.33
C GLY A 59 17.62 -8.18 -1.91
N PHE A 60 17.78 -8.33 -3.21
CA PHE A 60 18.86 -7.76 -3.99
C PHE A 60 18.37 -7.34 -5.38
N TYR A 61 19.15 -6.50 -6.01
CA TYR A 61 18.95 -6.11 -7.40
C TYR A 61 19.58 -7.15 -8.32
N ALA A 62 18.81 -7.61 -9.31
CA ALA A 62 19.32 -8.38 -10.43
C ALA A 62 19.68 -7.40 -11.56
N ASN A 63 20.80 -7.60 -12.27
CA ASN A 63 21.13 -6.70 -13.38
C ASN A 63 20.17 -6.91 -14.55
N TYR A 64 19.33 -5.92 -14.89
CA TYR A 64 18.38 -6.05 -15.99
C TYR A 64 19.03 -6.20 -17.36
N GLU A 65 20.22 -5.61 -17.57
CA GLU A 65 20.95 -5.69 -18.85
C GLU A 65 21.36 -7.12 -19.22
N ARG A 66 21.46 -8.01 -18.22
CA ARG A 66 21.85 -9.41 -18.41
C ARG A 66 20.79 -10.39 -17.89
N LEU A 67 19.57 -9.89 -17.65
CA LEU A 67 18.45 -10.71 -17.24
C LEU A 67 17.81 -11.30 -18.50
N ILE A 68 17.86 -12.62 -18.65
CA ILE A 68 17.26 -13.32 -19.80
C ILE A 68 15.98 -14.01 -19.33
N ILE A 69 14.86 -13.69 -19.96
CA ILE A 69 13.55 -14.28 -19.65
C ILE A 69 13.26 -15.39 -20.66
N GLY A 70 13.33 -16.64 -20.21
CA GLY A 70 12.99 -17.83 -21.00
C GLY A 70 11.56 -18.33 -20.73
N LYS A 71 11.29 -19.59 -21.11
CA LYS A 71 9.99 -20.23 -20.86
C LYS A 71 9.90 -20.72 -19.41
N LYS A 72 9.14 -20.02 -18.55
CA LYS A 72 9.05 -20.26 -17.10
C LYS A 72 10.41 -20.34 -16.39
N VAL A 73 11.40 -19.64 -16.92
CA VAL A 73 12.74 -19.54 -16.35
C VAL A 73 13.26 -18.12 -16.52
N VAL A 74 14.10 -17.69 -15.59
CA VAL A 74 14.85 -16.44 -15.68
C VAL A 74 16.30 -16.73 -15.38
N HIS A 75 17.19 -16.37 -16.30
CA HIS A 75 18.62 -16.41 -16.08
C HIS A 75 19.04 -15.12 -15.38
N ILE A 76 19.58 -15.24 -14.17
CA ILE A 76 20.10 -14.13 -13.38
C ILE A 76 21.62 -14.25 -13.34
N GLN A 77 22.32 -13.18 -13.72
CA GLN A 77 23.78 -13.16 -13.68
C GLN A 77 24.32 -13.53 -12.28
N SER A 78 25.37 -14.36 -12.25
CA SER A 78 26.01 -14.93 -11.04
C SER A 78 25.16 -15.96 -10.27
N ILE A 79 23.91 -16.20 -10.66
CA ILE A 79 23.04 -17.24 -10.06
C ILE A 79 22.76 -18.36 -11.06
N GLY A 80 22.62 -18.02 -12.35
CA GLY A 80 22.24 -18.97 -13.40
C GLY A 80 20.72 -18.98 -13.62
N GLU A 81 20.22 -20.10 -14.15
CA GLU A 81 18.80 -20.28 -14.46
C GLU A 81 17.96 -20.56 -13.22
N VAL A 82 16.88 -19.78 -13.05
CA VAL A 82 15.93 -19.94 -11.96
C VAL A 82 14.55 -20.20 -12.54
N LYS A 83 13.94 -21.33 -12.18
CA LYS A 83 12.56 -21.67 -12.55
C LYS A 83 11.58 -20.69 -11.90
N THR A 84 10.64 -20.17 -12.70
CA THR A 84 9.55 -19.30 -12.22
C THR A 84 8.24 -20.06 -12.18
N SER A 85 7.39 -19.74 -11.21
CA SER A 85 6.05 -20.32 -11.10
C SER A 85 5.11 -19.84 -12.22
N GLN A 86 5.38 -18.65 -12.76
CA GLN A 86 4.61 -18.04 -13.85
C GLN A 86 5.55 -17.59 -14.98
N GLN A 87 5.03 -17.58 -16.20
CA GLN A 87 5.72 -17.04 -17.36
C GLN A 87 5.77 -15.50 -17.22
N LEU A 88 6.97 -14.92 -17.23
CA LEU A 88 7.13 -13.48 -17.37
C LEU A 88 6.99 -13.09 -18.86
N PRO A 89 6.55 -11.84 -19.16
CA PRO A 89 6.52 -11.33 -20.53
C PRO A 89 7.85 -11.55 -21.24
N ARG A 90 7.79 -12.27 -22.37
CA ARG A 90 8.94 -12.46 -23.27
C ARG A 90 8.99 -11.29 -24.24
N ASN A 91 10.17 -11.04 -24.80
CA ASN A 91 10.39 -10.03 -25.84
C ASN A 91 10.11 -8.58 -25.41
N LYS A 92 10.12 -8.31 -24.09
CA LYS A 92 10.06 -6.95 -23.55
C LYS A 92 11.32 -6.67 -22.73
N LYS A 93 11.85 -5.45 -22.85
CA LYS A 93 13.02 -5.03 -22.09
C LYS A 93 12.66 -4.93 -20.60
N PRO A 94 13.29 -5.73 -19.73
CA PRO A 94 13.03 -5.65 -18.29
C PRO A 94 13.60 -4.36 -17.72
N SER A 95 12.93 -3.81 -16.71
CA SER A 95 13.38 -2.65 -15.95
C SER A 95 13.36 -2.92 -14.45
N ASN A 96 14.38 -2.41 -13.75
CA ASN A 96 14.46 -2.40 -12.29
C ASN A 96 14.17 -3.74 -11.55
N PRO A 97 14.65 -4.91 -12.00
CA PRO A 97 14.27 -6.17 -11.41
C PRO A 97 14.83 -6.33 -10.00
N ARG A 98 14.00 -6.83 -9.10
CA ARG A 98 14.37 -7.09 -7.70
C ARG A 98 13.98 -8.49 -7.31
N VAL A 99 14.94 -9.21 -6.73
CA VAL A 99 14.70 -10.51 -6.10
C VAL A 99 14.51 -10.29 -4.61
N THR A 100 13.43 -10.82 -4.04
CA THR A 100 13.11 -10.70 -2.61
C THR A 100 12.76 -12.05 -2.02
N PHE A 101 13.24 -12.30 -0.80
CA PHE A 101 12.82 -13.41 0.04
C PHE A 101 11.95 -12.85 1.15
N ASP A 102 10.73 -13.37 1.28
CA ASP A 102 9.75 -12.88 2.26
C ASP A 102 9.68 -13.74 3.53
N GLY A 103 10.72 -14.55 3.78
CA GLY A 103 10.78 -15.51 4.87
C GLY A 103 10.23 -16.90 4.51
N ARG A 104 9.67 -17.09 3.31
CA ARG A 104 9.21 -18.40 2.85
C ARG A 104 9.29 -18.65 1.34
N HIS A 105 9.15 -17.63 0.50
CA HIS A 105 9.31 -17.76 -0.95
C HIS A 105 10.26 -16.70 -1.48
N TRP A 106 10.95 -17.07 -2.56
CA TRP A 106 11.68 -16.12 -3.40
C TRP A 106 10.74 -15.57 -4.46
N TRP A 107 10.77 -14.25 -4.63
CA TRP A 107 10.01 -13.52 -5.63
C TRP A 107 10.99 -12.77 -6.53
N ILE A 108 10.71 -12.75 -7.82
CA ILE A 108 11.32 -11.81 -8.74
C ILE A 108 10.25 -10.82 -9.20
N SER A 109 10.52 -9.55 -9.01
CA SER A 109 9.74 -8.45 -9.58
C SER A 109 10.52 -7.87 -10.74
N VAL A 110 9.83 -7.60 -11.85
CA VAL A 110 10.41 -7.04 -13.08
C VAL A 110 9.43 -6.00 -13.60
N GLY A 111 9.93 -4.80 -13.91
CA GLY A 111 9.17 -3.77 -14.58
C GLY A 111 9.24 -3.94 -16.09
N PHE A 112 8.19 -3.53 -16.78
CA PHE A 112 8.15 -3.44 -18.24
C PHE A 112 7.58 -2.07 -18.59
N GLN A 113 8.13 -1.45 -19.62
CA GLN A 113 7.50 -0.27 -20.22
C GLN A 113 6.41 -0.77 -21.16
N GLU A 114 5.21 -0.21 -21.02
CA GLU A 114 4.10 -0.45 -21.93
C GLU A 114 3.49 0.90 -22.29
N ASP A 115 3.18 1.05 -23.56
CA ASP A 115 2.38 2.17 -24.04
C ASP A 115 0.95 1.97 -23.53
N PHE A 116 0.32 3.06 -23.15
CA PHE A 116 -1.05 3.04 -22.66
C PHE A 116 -1.91 3.90 -23.57
N GLU A 117 -2.93 3.27 -24.16
CA GLU A 117 -3.89 3.96 -25.01
C GLU A 117 -4.73 4.93 -24.17
N PHE A 118 -4.80 6.17 -24.64
CA PHE A 118 -5.67 7.17 -24.05
C PHE A 118 -7.13 6.71 -24.11
N GLN A 119 -7.89 7.04 -23.06
CA GLN A 119 -9.32 6.73 -23.00
C GLN A 119 -10.09 8.03 -22.80
N GLU A 120 -11.18 8.19 -23.55
CA GLU A 120 -12.11 9.28 -23.33
C GLU A 120 -12.71 9.19 -21.92
N LEU A 121 -12.64 10.32 -21.20
CA LEU A 121 -13.20 10.48 -19.87
C LEU A 121 -14.57 11.15 -19.97
N THR A 122 -15.44 10.84 -19.02
CA THR A 122 -16.72 11.50 -18.85
C THR A 122 -16.54 12.85 -18.17
N ASN A 123 -17.56 13.71 -18.26
CA ASN A 123 -17.58 14.97 -17.50
C ASN A 123 -17.93 14.78 -16.01
N GLU A 124 -17.94 13.55 -15.52
CA GLU A 124 -18.29 13.25 -14.13
C GLU A 124 -17.12 13.57 -13.18
N SER A 125 -17.44 14.29 -12.11
CA SER A 125 -16.56 14.41 -10.94
C SER A 125 -17.05 13.43 -9.87
N ILE A 126 -16.18 12.52 -9.41
CA ILE A 126 -16.53 11.55 -8.37
C ILE A 126 -15.85 11.92 -7.05
N GLY A 127 -16.64 12.17 -6.01
CA GLY A 127 -16.14 12.31 -4.65
C GLY A 127 -16.14 10.96 -3.95
N VAL A 128 -15.08 10.64 -3.21
CA VAL A 128 -14.92 9.35 -2.53
C VAL A 128 -14.60 9.58 -1.06
N ASP A 129 -15.57 9.27 -0.21
CA ASP A 129 -15.40 9.22 1.24
C ASP A 129 -14.86 7.84 1.64
N VAL A 130 -13.82 7.78 2.49
CA VAL A 130 -13.17 6.53 2.90
C VAL A 130 -13.31 6.30 4.40
N GLY A 131 -13.67 5.08 4.79
CA GLY A 131 -14.10 4.80 6.16
C GLY A 131 -13.63 3.48 6.75
N LEU A 132 -14.13 3.23 7.97
CA LEU A 132 -14.05 1.94 8.65
C LEU A 132 -15.34 1.13 8.51
N LYS A 133 -16.48 1.79 8.27
CA LYS A 133 -17.78 1.11 8.06
C LYS A 133 -17.73 0.38 6.73
N GLU A 134 -17.60 1.16 5.66
CA GLU A 134 -17.29 0.76 4.29
C GLU A 134 -15.83 1.13 3.99
N LEU A 135 -15.19 0.48 3.01
CA LEU A 135 -13.89 0.94 2.50
C LEU A 135 -14.04 2.32 1.87
N PHE A 136 -15.06 2.49 1.02
CA PHE A 136 -15.43 3.79 0.49
C PHE A 136 -16.92 3.87 0.16
N VAL A 137 -17.42 5.11 0.12
CA VAL A 137 -18.70 5.52 -0.46
C VAL A 137 -18.40 6.61 -1.50
N ALA A 138 -18.92 6.46 -2.71
CA ALA A 138 -18.71 7.38 -3.82
C ALA A 138 -19.99 8.15 -4.17
N SER A 139 -19.83 9.37 -4.68
CA SER A 139 -20.94 10.26 -5.04
C SER A 139 -21.87 9.70 -6.12
N ASN A 140 -21.38 8.77 -6.94
CA ASN A 140 -22.14 8.09 -7.99
C ASN A 140 -22.91 6.85 -7.48
N GLY A 141 -23.03 6.70 -6.16
CA GLY A 141 -23.75 5.60 -5.51
C GLY A 141 -22.93 4.33 -5.28
N MET A 142 -21.71 4.23 -5.81
CA MET A 142 -20.86 3.07 -5.56
C MET A 142 -20.43 2.98 -4.09
N LYS A 143 -20.55 1.79 -3.51
CA LYS A 143 -20.09 1.49 -2.14
C LYS A 143 -19.26 0.23 -2.15
N GLU A 144 -18.10 0.26 -1.49
CA GLU A 144 -17.23 -0.91 -1.38
C GLU A 144 -17.07 -1.33 0.07
N ARG A 145 -17.30 -2.61 0.35
CA ARG A 145 -17.30 -3.12 1.72
C ARG A 145 -15.92 -3.14 2.34
N ASN A 146 -15.88 -3.06 3.66
CA ASN A 146 -14.65 -3.29 4.40
C ASN A 146 -14.33 -4.79 4.49
N ILE A 147 -13.35 -5.25 3.72
CA ILE A 147 -12.89 -6.66 3.71
C ILE A 147 -12.44 -7.19 5.08
N ASN A 148 -12.07 -6.32 6.02
CA ASN A 148 -11.70 -6.73 7.37
C ASN A 148 -12.90 -7.21 8.22
N LYS A 149 -14.12 -6.89 7.81
CA LYS A 149 -15.35 -7.34 8.46
C LYS A 149 -15.79 -8.73 8.02
N ASP A 150 -15.27 -9.21 6.89
CA ASP A 150 -15.55 -10.52 6.32
C ASP A 150 -15.21 -11.68 7.28
N ALA A 151 -16.09 -12.67 7.36
CA ALA A 151 -15.98 -13.79 8.29
C ALA A 151 -14.71 -14.62 8.05
N LYS A 152 -14.33 -14.84 6.79
CA LYS A 152 -13.11 -15.58 6.41
C LYS A 152 -11.86 -14.81 6.84
N VAL A 153 -11.84 -13.49 6.65
CA VAL A 153 -10.71 -12.64 7.10
C VAL A 153 -10.61 -12.63 8.62
N LYS A 154 -11.73 -12.51 9.34
CA LYS A 154 -11.76 -12.62 10.80
C LYS A 154 -11.23 -13.98 11.29
N LYS A 155 -11.62 -15.09 10.66
CA LYS A 155 -11.12 -16.44 10.97
C LYS A 155 -9.60 -16.54 10.75
N LEU A 156 -9.08 -15.99 9.65
CA LEU A 156 -7.65 -15.94 9.37
C LEU A 156 -6.89 -15.09 10.40
N LEU A 157 -7.44 -13.95 10.83
CA LEU A 157 -6.85 -13.11 11.87
C LEU A 157 -6.77 -13.82 13.23
N LYS A 158 -7.81 -14.56 13.62
CA LYS A 158 -7.81 -15.40 14.83
C LYS A 158 -6.70 -16.45 14.76
N ARG A 159 -6.60 -17.16 13.63
CA ARG A 159 -5.53 -18.14 13.39
C ARG A 159 -4.13 -17.51 13.43
N LYS A 160 -3.95 -16.34 12.79
CA LYS A 160 -2.67 -15.62 12.81
C LYS A 160 -2.25 -15.27 14.23
N LYS A 161 -3.18 -14.82 15.08
CA LYS A 161 -2.94 -14.52 16.49
C LYS A 161 -2.53 -15.78 17.27
N SER A 162 -3.20 -16.91 17.02
CA SER A 162 -2.84 -18.19 17.64
C SER A 162 -1.42 -18.63 17.25
N ALA A 163 -1.10 -18.62 15.94
CA ALA A 163 0.23 -18.94 15.44
C ALA A 163 1.33 -18.01 15.99
N GLN A 164 1.02 -16.71 16.17
CA GLN A 164 1.95 -15.75 16.78
C GLN A 164 2.23 -16.09 18.25
N ARG A 165 1.20 -16.45 19.02
CA ARG A 165 1.36 -16.85 20.43
C ARG A 165 2.16 -18.14 20.55
N ASP A 166 1.89 -19.11 19.70
CA ASP A 166 2.64 -20.37 19.70
C ASP A 166 4.11 -20.16 19.33
N MET A 167 4.38 -19.38 18.29
CA MET A 167 5.74 -18.96 17.91
C MET A 167 6.45 -18.25 19.08
N SER A 168 5.75 -17.35 19.78
CA SER A 168 6.33 -16.62 20.92
C SER A 168 6.66 -17.53 22.10
N ARG A 169 5.80 -18.50 22.42
CA ARG A 169 6.05 -19.46 23.53
C ARG A 169 7.23 -20.38 23.24
N ARG A 170 7.44 -20.74 21.97
CA ARG A 170 8.53 -21.64 21.54
C ARG A 170 9.86 -20.93 21.33
N PHE A 171 9.88 -19.60 21.35
CA PHE A 171 11.08 -18.81 21.14
C PHE A 171 12.01 -18.91 22.36
N LYS A 172 13.28 -19.27 22.11
CA LYS A 172 14.33 -19.29 23.14
C LYS A 172 15.30 -18.13 22.90
N LYS A 173 15.30 -17.15 23.82
CA LYS A 173 16.23 -16.01 23.77
C LYS A 173 17.67 -16.52 23.92
N GLY A 174 18.61 -15.89 23.21
CA GLY A 174 20.04 -16.24 23.27
C GLY A 174 20.46 -17.43 22.38
N MET A 175 19.51 -18.24 21.88
CA MET A 175 19.85 -19.34 20.98
C MET A 175 19.97 -18.88 19.53
N LYS A 176 21.11 -19.22 18.89
CA LYS A 176 21.39 -18.93 17.48
C LYS A 176 20.47 -19.73 16.53
N ILE A 177 20.19 -20.99 16.88
CA ILE A 177 19.29 -21.88 16.15
C ILE A 177 18.09 -22.17 17.05
N GLN A 178 16.89 -21.96 16.52
CA GLN A 178 15.65 -22.20 17.24
C GLN A 178 15.17 -23.65 17.02
N SER A 179 14.28 -24.13 17.89
CA SER A 179 13.72 -25.47 17.76
C SER A 179 12.93 -25.67 16.45
N ALA A 180 12.85 -26.91 15.97
CA ALA A 180 12.01 -27.26 14.82
C ALA A 180 10.53 -26.84 15.02
N GLY A 181 10.03 -26.94 16.25
CA GLY A 181 8.69 -26.47 16.61
C GLY A 181 8.51 -24.96 16.46
N TYR A 182 9.52 -24.16 16.83
CA TYR A 182 9.50 -22.71 16.62
C TYR A 182 9.46 -22.36 15.12
N GLU A 183 10.33 -22.98 14.31
CA GLU A 183 10.36 -22.70 12.87
C GLU A 183 9.04 -23.12 12.19
N LYS A 184 8.41 -24.21 12.62
CA LYS A 184 7.07 -24.60 12.15
C LYS A 184 6.00 -23.55 12.49
N ALA A 185 5.98 -23.06 13.73
CA ALA A 185 5.04 -22.02 14.17
C ALA A 185 5.25 -20.68 13.44
N LYS A 186 6.52 -20.30 13.24
CA LYS A 186 6.92 -19.12 12.45
C LYS A 186 6.47 -19.24 11.00
N ALA A 187 6.68 -20.40 10.36
CA ALA A 187 6.25 -20.64 8.99
C ALA A 187 4.72 -20.50 8.81
N GLU A 188 3.92 -20.97 9.78
CA GLU A 188 2.46 -20.79 9.78
C GLU A 188 2.07 -19.33 9.99
N HIS A 189 2.71 -18.63 10.93
CA HIS A 189 2.49 -17.20 11.16
C HIS A 189 2.75 -16.36 9.89
N LEU A 190 3.87 -16.63 9.20
CA LEU A 190 4.22 -15.96 7.94
C LEU A 190 3.23 -16.29 6.83
N ARG A 191 2.81 -17.57 6.70
CA ARG A 191 1.80 -17.99 5.72
C ARG A 191 0.48 -17.24 5.89
N LEU A 192 -0.02 -17.18 7.12
CA LEU A 192 -1.28 -16.50 7.44
C LEU A 192 -1.15 -14.98 7.25
N SER A 193 -0.02 -14.39 7.66
CA SER A 193 0.27 -12.98 7.44
C SER A 193 0.28 -12.60 5.96
N ARG A 194 0.92 -13.42 5.12
CA ARG A 194 0.92 -13.22 3.67
C ARG A 194 -0.48 -13.37 3.09
N LYS A 195 -1.21 -14.42 3.44
CA LYS A 195 -2.57 -14.67 2.94
C LYS A 195 -3.51 -13.49 3.24
N ILE A 196 -3.50 -12.97 4.46
CA ILE A 196 -4.30 -11.81 4.84
C ILE A 196 -3.87 -10.55 4.06
N THR A 197 -2.57 -10.34 3.89
CA THR A 197 -2.04 -9.20 3.13
C THR A 197 -2.47 -9.26 1.67
N ASN A 198 -2.40 -10.42 1.04
CA ASN A 198 -2.80 -10.62 -0.36
C ASN A 198 -4.30 -10.41 -0.55
N ILE A 199 -5.14 -10.91 0.37
CA ILE A 199 -6.60 -10.67 0.33
C ILE A 199 -6.89 -9.17 0.39
N ARG A 200 -6.27 -8.45 1.33
CA ARG A 200 -6.46 -7.00 1.48
C ARG A 200 -5.96 -6.22 0.26
N ASN A 201 -4.79 -6.57 -0.26
CA ASN A 201 -4.22 -5.91 -1.45
C ASN A 201 -5.13 -6.13 -2.65
N ASN A 202 -5.55 -7.37 -2.90
CA ASN A 202 -6.46 -7.71 -3.98
C ASN A 202 -7.77 -6.93 -3.87
N HIS A 203 -8.37 -6.88 -2.68
CA HIS A 203 -9.57 -6.08 -2.42
C HIS A 203 -9.38 -4.61 -2.78
N ILE A 204 -8.29 -4.00 -2.34
CA ILE A 204 -7.97 -2.59 -2.64
C ILE A 204 -7.74 -2.38 -4.14
N HIS A 205 -7.05 -3.29 -4.82
CA HIS A 205 -6.86 -3.22 -6.27
C HIS A 205 -8.19 -3.34 -7.01
N GLN A 206 -9.10 -4.23 -6.59
CA GLN A 206 -10.41 -4.36 -7.22
C GLN A 206 -11.26 -3.11 -6.96
N ALA A 207 -11.33 -2.67 -5.71
CA ALA A 207 -12.04 -1.45 -5.28
C ALA A 207 -11.65 -0.21 -6.08
N THR A 208 -10.34 0.09 -6.13
CA THR A 208 -9.82 1.24 -6.88
C THR A 208 -9.95 1.06 -8.39
N ALA A 209 -9.92 -0.18 -8.91
CA ALA A 209 -10.16 -0.44 -10.33
C ALA A 209 -11.62 -0.16 -10.71
N LYS A 210 -12.59 -0.48 -9.84
CA LYS A 210 -14.00 -0.15 -10.09
C LYS A 210 -14.20 1.36 -10.26
N LEU A 211 -13.57 2.17 -9.39
CA LEU A 211 -13.66 3.64 -9.47
C LEU A 211 -13.10 4.20 -10.78
N VAL A 212 -11.89 3.81 -11.18
CA VAL A 212 -11.29 4.37 -12.42
C VAL A 212 -11.95 3.84 -13.70
N LYS A 213 -12.61 2.67 -13.63
CA LYS A 213 -13.34 2.09 -14.77
C LYS A 213 -14.60 2.88 -15.15
N THR A 214 -15.12 3.74 -14.28
CA THR A 214 -16.22 4.65 -14.64
C THR A 214 -15.72 5.84 -15.47
N LYS A 215 -14.40 5.97 -15.67
CA LYS A 215 -13.74 6.99 -16.48
C LYS A 215 -14.14 8.44 -16.14
N PRO A 216 -14.21 8.85 -14.87
CA PRO A 216 -14.54 10.23 -14.52
C PRO A 216 -13.44 11.19 -14.97
N MET A 217 -13.76 12.45 -15.25
CA MET A 217 -12.74 13.49 -15.47
C MET A 217 -11.83 13.64 -14.24
N ARG A 218 -12.38 13.47 -13.04
CA ARG A 218 -11.65 13.59 -11.77
C ARG A 218 -12.23 12.74 -10.65
N ILE A 219 -11.36 12.32 -9.74
CA ILE A 219 -11.71 11.68 -8.48
C ILE A 219 -11.18 12.53 -7.33
N VAL A 220 -12.08 13.00 -6.47
CA VAL A 220 -11.78 13.83 -5.30
C VAL A 220 -11.85 12.98 -4.04
N VAL A 221 -10.80 13.02 -3.22
CA VAL A 221 -10.73 12.35 -1.91
C VAL A 221 -10.39 13.34 -0.81
N GLU A 222 -10.68 13.00 0.43
CA GLU A 222 -10.21 13.78 1.59
C GLU A 222 -8.69 13.72 1.76
N ASP A 223 -8.05 14.83 2.14
CA ASP A 223 -6.65 14.82 2.60
C ASP A 223 -6.53 14.29 4.04
N LEU A 224 -6.68 12.98 4.18
CA LEU A 224 -6.57 12.31 5.47
C LEU A 224 -5.12 12.22 5.94
N SER A 225 -4.84 12.84 7.08
CA SER A 225 -3.60 12.60 7.83
C SER A 225 -3.60 11.20 8.46
N ILE A 226 -3.29 10.16 7.67
CA ILE A 226 -3.29 8.75 8.11
C ILE A 226 -2.43 8.53 9.36
N SER A 227 -1.33 9.27 9.51
CA SER A 227 -0.50 9.24 10.72
C SER A 227 -1.28 9.64 11.97
N ASN A 228 -2.15 10.65 11.89
CA ASN A 228 -2.99 11.08 12.99
C ASN A 228 -4.09 10.06 13.30
N LEU A 229 -4.69 9.44 12.27
CA LEU A 229 -5.66 8.35 12.46
C LEU A 229 -5.06 7.16 13.22
N LEU A 230 -3.76 6.88 12.99
CA LEU A 230 -3.03 5.82 13.67
C LEU A 230 -2.61 6.16 15.12
N LYS A 231 -2.62 7.45 15.52
CA LYS A 231 -2.35 7.87 16.91
C LYS A 231 -3.52 7.56 17.84
N ASN A 232 -4.74 7.46 17.32
CA ASN A 232 -5.91 7.14 18.13
C ASN A 232 -5.84 5.68 18.61
N LYS A 233 -5.52 5.46 19.89
CA LYS A 233 -5.32 4.11 20.46
C LYS A 233 -6.53 3.17 20.24
N LYS A 234 -7.76 3.70 20.24
CA LYS A 234 -8.99 2.90 20.07
C LYS A 234 -9.18 2.43 18.61
N LEU A 235 -8.89 3.30 17.64
CA LEU A 235 -9.17 3.03 16.21
C LEU A 235 -7.93 2.65 15.39
N SER A 236 -6.73 2.86 15.92
CA SER A 236 -5.43 2.63 15.24
C SER A 236 -5.34 1.25 14.58
N LYS A 237 -5.80 0.21 15.27
CA LYS A 237 -5.80 -1.17 14.77
C LYS A 237 -6.74 -1.35 13.58
N ALA A 238 -7.93 -0.76 13.65
CA ALA A 238 -8.91 -0.83 12.56
C ALA A 238 -8.40 -0.07 11.32
N PHE A 239 -7.87 1.13 11.51
CA PHE A 239 -7.26 1.92 10.43
C PHE A 239 -6.02 1.25 9.82
N SER A 240 -5.15 0.68 10.65
CA SER A 240 -3.98 -0.09 10.20
C SER A 240 -4.41 -1.26 9.30
N PHE A 241 -5.49 -1.96 9.66
CA PHE A 241 -6.03 -3.06 8.88
C PHE A 241 -6.69 -2.62 7.57
N GLN A 242 -7.21 -1.39 7.50
CA GLN A 242 -7.83 -0.83 6.30
C GLN A 242 -6.81 -0.55 5.18
N LYS A 243 -5.54 -0.32 5.54
CA LYS A 243 -4.46 0.02 4.59
C LYS A 243 -4.80 1.23 3.70
N LEU A 244 -5.40 2.28 4.27
CA LEU A 244 -5.80 3.50 3.53
C LEU A 244 -4.65 4.14 2.74
N HIS A 245 -3.42 4.11 3.25
CA HIS A 245 -2.26 4.59 2.49
C HIS A 245 -2.08 3.84 1.17
N PHE A 246 -2.22 2.52 1.20
CA PHE A 246 -2.13 1.69 0.00
C PHE A 246 -3.33 1.89 -0.93
N PHE A 247 -4.52 2.16 -0.37
CA PHE A 247 -5.71 2.55 -1.15
C PHE A 247 -5.46 3.84 -1.94
N PHE A 248 -5.02 4.92 -1.28
CA PHE A 248 -4.74 6.18 -1.95
C PHE A 248 -3.60 6.06 -2.96
N GLN A 249 -2.54 5.32 -2.63
CA GLN A 249 -1.47 5.02 -3.59
C GLN A 249 -2.03 4.29 -4.81
N CYS A 250 -2.89 3.28 -4.61
CA CYS A 250 -3.50 2.53 -5.70
C CYS A 250 -4.43 3.35 -6.57
N LEU A 251 -5.23 4.22 -5.95
CA LEU A 251 -6.11 5.11 -6.68
C LEU A 251 -5.30 6.12 -7.50
N SER A 252 -4.30 6.77 -6.88
CA SER A 252 -3.44 7.76 -7.52
C SER A 252 -2.74 7.24 -8.77
N TYR A 253 -2.03 6.10 -8.72
CA TYR A 253 -1.32 5.62 -9.93
C TYR A 253 -2.28 5.11 -11.00
N LYS A 254 -3.50 4.70 -10.63
CA LYS A 254 -4.51 4.30 -11.63
C LYS A 254 -5.13 5.52 -12.28
N CYS A 255 -5.44 6.55 -11.51
CA CYS A 255 -5.90 7.82 -12.05
C CYS A 255 -4.87 8.38 -13.04
N GLU A 256 -3.59 8.43 -12.65
CA GLU A 256 -2.48 8.81 -13.53
C GLU A 256 -2.44 7.95 -14.81
N LYS A 257 -2.57 6.62 -14.67
CA LYS A 257 -2.61 5.71 -15.82
C LYS A 257 -3.73 6.06 -16.80
N TYR A 258 -4.94 6.36 -16.32
CA TYR A 258 -6.10 6.65 -17.19
C TYR A 258 -6.28 8.15 -17.51
N GLY A 259 -5.34 9.03 -17.15
CA GLY A 259 -5.47 10.47 -17.34
C GLY A 259 -6.55 11.14 -16.46
N ILE A 260 -7.07 10.44 -15.45
CA ILE A 260 -8.08 10.95 -14.52
C ILE A 260 -7.39 11.88 -13.51
N ALA A 261 -7.94 13.07 -13.29
CA ALA A 261 -7.38 13.97 -12.28
C ALA A 261 -7.63 13.42 -10.85
N TYR A 262 -6.54 13.10 -10.14
CA TYR A 262 -6.61 12.70 -8.73
C TYR A 262 -6.45 13.92 -7.82
N VAL A 263 -7.54 14.32 -7.17
CA VAL A 263 -7.62 15.55 -6.38
C VAL A 263 -7.78 15.22 -4.91
N LYS A 264 -7.04 15.93 -4.06
CA LYS A 264 -7.27 15.92 -2.62
C LYS A 264 -7.96 17.21 -2.21
N ALA A 265 -9.14 17.09 -1.61
CA ALA A 265 -9.83 18.23 -1.02
C ALA A 265 -9.03 18.79 0.16
N ASP A 266 -9.27 20.08 0.46
CA ASP A 266 -8.65 20.74 1.61
C ASP A 266 -8.90 19.94 2.89
N LYS A 267 -7.87 19.85 3.74
CA LYS A 267 -7.89 19.06 4.96
C LYS A 267 -8.99 19.50 5.95
N TRP A 268 -9.39 20.77 5.91
CA TRP A 268 -10.42 21.36 6.77
C TRP A 268 -11.79 21.44 6.09
N PHE A 269 -11.91 20.97 4.85
CA PHE A 269 -13.18 20.91 4.15
C PHE A 269 -14.17 20.04 4.94
N ALA A 270 -15.28 20.64 5.35
CA ALA A 270 -16.27 20.01 6.22
C ALA A 270 -17.25 19.13 5.43
N SER A 271 -16.74 18.29 4.51
CA SER A 271 -17.48 17.39 3.61
C SER A 271 -18.68 16.72 4.29
N SER A 272 -18.46 16.14 5.47
CA SER A 272 -19.49 15.38 6.19
C SER A 272 -20.51 16.23 6.94
N LYS A 273 -20.20 17.51 7.23
CA LYS A 273 -21.05 18.45 7.99
C LYS A 273 -21.85 19.39 7.08
N ILE A 274 -21.44 19.59 5.84
CA ILE A 274 -22.16 20.47 4.91
C ILE A 274 -23.36 19.71 4.34
N CYS A 275 -24.54 20.30 4.33
CA CYS A 275 -25.69 19.73 3.64
C CYS A 275 -25.42 19.74 2.13
N SER A 276 -25.41 18.57 1.49
CA SER A 276 -25.26 18.48 0.03
C SER A 276 -26.48 18.98 -0.75
N CYS A 277 -27.63 19.24 -0.10
CA CYS A 277 -28.80 19.81 -0.75
C CYS A 277 -28.77 21.34 -0.77
N CYS A 278 -28.50 22.00 0.37
CA CYS A 278 -28.58 23.47 0.49
C CYS A 278 -27.26 24.16 0.84
N GLY A 279 -26.17 23.43 1.07
CA GLY A 279 -24.86 24.00 1.41
C GLY A 279 -24.71 24.45 2.87
N VAL A 280 -25.79 24.47 3.66
CA VAL A 280 -25.75 24.88 5.06
C VAL A 280 -24.98 23.85 5.89
N LYS A 281 -24.05 24.34 6.73
CA LYS A 281 -23.25 23.51 7.63
C LYS A 281 -24.08 23.09 8.84
N TYR A 282 -23.86 21.86 9.29
CA TYR A 282 -24.45 21.30 10.50
C TYR A 282 -24.25 22.22 11.70
N ASP A 283 -25.37 22.63 12.30
CA ASP A 283 -25.43 23.44 13.49
C ASP A 283 -25.92 22.61 14.68
N HIS A 284 -25.03 22.33 15.61
CA HIS A 284 -25.30 21.53 16.81
C HIS A 284 -26.27 22.19 17.80
N SER A 285 -26.57 23.49 17.66
CA SER A 285 -27.48 24.21 18.55
C SER A 285 -28.95 23.89 18.26
N VAL A 286 -29.28 23.59 17.00
CA VAL A 286 -30.65 23.33 16.54
C VAL A 286 -30.90 21.86 16.15
N GLN A 287 -29.84 21.06 16.09
CA GLN A 287 -29.91 19.67 15.67
C GLN A 287 -30.12 18.73 16.85
N PRO A 288 -31.04 17.74 16.75
CA PRO A 288 -31.36 16.84 17.85
C PRO A 288 -30.20 15.90 18.21
N GLU A 289 -29.27 15.62 17.30
CA GLU A 289 -28.11 14.78 17.60
C GLU A 289 -27.00 15.53 18.38
N GLY A 290 -27.13 16.85 18.54
CA GLY A 290 -26.23 17.69 19.31
C GLY A 290 -24.83 17.81 18.71
N GLN A 291 -23.79 17.75 19.55
CA GLN A 291 -22.42 18.01 19.10
C GLN A 291 -21.94 16.99 18.05
N TRP A 292 -21.41 17.48 16.93
CA TRP A 292 -20.97 16.61 15.83
C TRP A 292 -19.94 15.55 16.27
N SER A 293 -20.29 14.29 16.10
CA SER A 293 -19.46 13.16 16.53
C SER A 293 -19.38 12.05 15.48
N LEU A 294 -18.50 11.06 15.69
CA LEU A 294 -18.42 9.86 14.84
C LEU A 294 -19.65 8.94 14.96
N LYS A 295 -20.47 9.13 16.00
CA LYS A 295 -21.71 8.36 16.23
C LYS A 295 -22.86 8.84 15.37
N ILE A 296 -22.85 10.10 14.93
CA ILE A 296 -23.83 10.64 13.99
C ILE A 296 -23.52 10.03 12.62
N ARG A 297 -24.43 9.17 12.19
CA ARG A 297 -24.36 8.42 10.92
C ARG A 297 -25.43 8.87 9.95
N GLU A 298 -26.57 9.26 10.50
CA GLU A 298 -27.69 9.86 9.80
C GLU A 298 -28.06 11.15 10.51
N TRP A 299 -28.51 12.15 9.76
CA TRP A 299 -28.98 13.42 10.30
C TRP A 299 -29.93 14.09 9.31
N ARG A 300 -30.81 14.96 9.78
CA ARG A 300 -31.71 15.77 8.95
C ARG A 300 -31.22 17.21 8.90
N CYS A 301 -31.15 17.84 7.73
CA CYS A 301 -30.76 19.25 7.64
C CYS A 301 -31.84 20.15 8.25
N ALA A 302 -31.50 20.98 9.24
CA ALA A 302 -32.44 21.92 9.85
C ALA A 302 -32.90 23.04 8.88
N SER A 303 -32.14 23.32 7.82
CA SER A 303 -32.46 24.37 6.85
C SER A 303 -33.38 23.89 5.73
N CYS A 304 -33.15 22.69 5.16
CA CYS A 304 -33.91 22.20 4.01
C CYS A 304 -34.57 20.84 4.21
N ASN A 305 -34.58 20.32 5.44
CA ASN A 305 -35.24 19.07 5.84
C ASN A 305 -34.77 17.78 5.13
N SER A 306 -33.69 17.85 4.33
CA SER A 306 -33.13 16.68 3.66
C SER A 306 -32.52 15.69 4.65
N HIS A 307 -32.81 14.41 4.47
CA HIS A 307 -32.19 13.34 5.24
C HIS A 307 -30.86 12.91 4.61
N HIS A 308 -29.83 12.74 5.43
CA HIS A 308 -28.48 12.42 4.97
C HIS A 308 -27.92 11.17 5.66
N ASP A 309 -27.50 10.16 4.90
CA ASP A 309 -26.39 9.30 5.34
C ASP A 309 -25.09 10.12 5.24
N ARG A 310 -24.33 10.13 6.33
CA ARG A 310 -23.15 10.96 6.49
C ARG A 310 -22.09 10.72 5.42
N ASP A 311 -21.80 9.46 5.09
CA ASP A 311 -20.72 9.10 4.16
C ASP A 311 -21.16 9.42 2.72
N ALA A 312 -22.42 9.16 2.39
CA ALA A 312 -23.00 9.55 1.10
C ALA A 312 -22.97 11.07 0.92
N ASN A 313 -23.43 11.83 1.92
CA ASN A 313 -23.39 13.29 1.91
C ASN A 313 -21.95 13.83 1.76
N ALA A 314 -20.99 13.25 2.50
CA ALA A 314 -19.58 13.61 2.37
C ALA A 314 -19.06 13.38 0.94
N SER A 315 -19.38 12.23 0.35
CA SER A 315 -18.95 11.91 -1.02
C SER A 315 -19.52 12.90 -2.06
N ILE A 316 -20.78 13.33 -1.93
CA ILE A 316 -21.41 14.32 -2.82
C ILE A 316 -20.74 15.70 -2.65
N ASN A 317 -20.43 16.11 -1.41
CA ASN A 317 -19.73 17.37 -1.20
C ASN A 317 -18.29 17.33 -1.74
N LEU A 318 -17.61 16.19 -1.65
CA LEU A 318 -16.28 16.01 -2.23
C LEU A 318 -16.31 16.11 -3.75
N SER A 319 -17.33 15.57 -4.43
CA SER A 319 -17.40 15.66 -5.90
C SER A 319 -17.52 17.09 -6.40
N ARG A 320 -18.11 17.97 -5.58
CA ARG A 320 -18.31 19.40 -5.85
C ARG A 320 -17.18 20.27 -5.34
N TRP A 321 -16.16 19.71 -4.70
CA TRP A 321 -15.05 20.49 -4.16
C TRP A 321 -14.27 21.17 -5.29
N VAL A 322 -14.03 22.47 -5.11
CA VAL A 322 -13.21 23.31 -5.97
C VAL A 322 -12.22 24.04 -5.06
N LYS A 323 -11.01 24.28 -5.57
CA LYS A 323 -9.92 24.89 -4.81
C LYS A 323 -10.14 26.38 -4.60
#